data_AF-A0A9P1DTG8-F1
#
_entry.id   AF-A0A9P1DTG8-F1
#
_cell.length_a   1.000
_cell.length_b   1.000
_cell.length_c   1.000
_cell.angle_alpha   90.00
_cell.angle_beta   90.00
_cell.angle_gamma   90.00
#
_symmetry.space_group_name_H-M   'P 1'
#
loop_
_entity.id
_entity.type
_entity.pdbx_description
1 polymer ?
#
loop_
_entity_poly.entity_id
_entity_poly.type
_entity_poly.pdbx_seq_one_letter_code
_entity_poly.pdbx_strand_id
1 'polypeptide(L)'
;MRITFELAPAGDWIQNFDIDVLLQRHLQPLGAGSTEDWLFLILEAGLVLFVLRYVLEEAAEFVGFQSKNGKISVTIKWDYFLDAWNVLDWFNLIMMIITVCYKVDTWSKAGGLYVISPSNWDSVTKDMYSNFHGVASNVRQIQSLISFNTILTWFKAVKYINIIPYVTTFMQTVVISQQSLS
;
A
#
# COMPACT_ATOMS: atom_id res chain seq x y z
N MET A 1 14.97 -8.74 -16.20
CA MET A 1 16.41 -8.47 -15.97
C MET A 1 16.79 -7.27 -16.81
N ARG A 2 17.33 -6.23 -16.19
CA ARG A 2 17.82 -5.03 -16.86
C ARG A 2 19.26 -4.79 -16.46
N ILE A 3 20.09 -4.53 -17.45
CA ILE A 3 21.49 -4.16 -17.27
C ILE A 3 21.63 -2.76 -17.83
N THR A 4 22.05 -1.81 -16.99
CA THR A 4 22.26 -0.42 -17.40
C THR A 4 23.73 -0.08 -17.21
N PHE A 5 24.36 0.43 -18.27
CA PHE A 5 25.72 0.94 -18.24
C PHE A 5 25.64 2.45 -18.44
N GLU A 6 26.04 3.21 -17.43
CA GLU A 6 26.09 4.67 -17.47
C GLU A 6 27.55 5.11 -17.53
N LEU A 7 27.88 5.91 -18.54
CA LEU A 7 29.20 6.52 -18.69
C LEU A 7 29.13 7.93 -18.13
N ALA A 8 29.81 8.16 -17.01
CA ALA A 8 29.89 9.48 -16.40
C ALA A 8 30.72 10.41 -17.29
N PRO A 9 30.41 11.73 -17.33
CA PRO A 9 31.23 12.71 -18.05
C PRO A 9 32.70 12.75 -17.61
N ALA A 10 32.98 12.30 -16.37
CA ALA A 10 34.33 12.16 -15.83
C ALA A 10 35.09 10.91 -16.34
N GLY A 11 34.47 10.10 -17.20
CA GLY A 11 35.05 8.86 -17.74
C GLY A 11 34.81 7.62 -16.86
N ASP A 12 34.06 7.76 -15.78
CA ASP A 12 33.73 6.64 -14.88
C ASP A 12 32.62 5.76 -15.46
N TRP A 13 32.65 4.46 -15.14
CA TRP A 13 31.70 3.46 -15.62
C TRP A 13 30.83 2.97 -14.47
N ILE A 14 29.54 3.30 -14.50
CA ILE A 14 28.57 2.85 -13.50
C ILE A 14 27.76 1.70 -14.10
N GLN A 15 27.80 0.54 -13.45
CA GLN A 15 27.08 -0.65 -13.87
C GLN A 15 25.96 -0.94 -12.88
N ASN A 16 24.71 -0.88 -13.34
CA ASN A 16 23.53 -1.15 -12.54
C ASN A 16 22.83 -2.41 -13.04
N PHE A 17 22.54 -3.32 -12.11
CA PHE A 17 21.93 -4.60 -12.38
C PHE A 17 20.64 -4.78 -11.60
N ASP A 18 19.51 -4.78 -12.32
CA ASP A 18 18.17 -4.89 -11.75
C ASP A 18 17.51 -6.21 -12.18
N ILE A 19 17.21 -7.06 -11.20
CA ILE A 19 16.36 -8.25 -11.37
C ILE A 19 15.05 -8.03 -10.59
N ASP A 20 13.96 -7.91 -11.34
CA ASP A 20 12.60 -7.99 -10.79
C ASP A 20 11.99 -9.34 -11.13
N VAL A 21 11.46 -10.04 -10.12
CA VAL A 21 10.71 -11.28 -10.29
C VAL A 21 9.22 -10.96 -10.27
N LEU A 22 8.54 -11.19 -11.40
CA LEU A 22 7.11 -10.95 -11.55
C LEU A 22 6.35 -12.27 -11.52
N LEU A 23 5.49 -12.45 -10.52
CA LEU A 23 4.48 -13.51 -10.49
C LEU A 23 3.32 -13.19 -11.43
N GLN A 24 2.71 -14.21 -12.04
CA GLN A 24 1.58 -14.07 -12.97
C GLN A 24 0.36 -13.38 -12.30
N ARG A 25 0.22 -13.49 -10.98
CA ARG A 25 -0.80 -12.79 -10.18
C ARG A 25 -0.70 -11.25 -10.26
N HIS A 26 0.48 -10.70 -10.51
CA HIS A 26 0.64 -9.26 -10.70
C HIS A 26 0.19 -8.80 -12.09
N LEU A 27 0.07 -9.73 -13.04
CA LEU A 27 -0.26 -9.44 -14.43
C LEU A 27 -1.76 -9.50 -14.70
N GLN A 28 -2.48 -10.38 -14.00
CA GLN A 28 -3.92 -10.53 -14.15
C GLN A 28 -4.59 -10.77 -12.79
N PRO A 29 -5.82 -10.25 -12.58
CA PRO A 29 -6.52 -10.39 -11.30
C PRO A 29 -6.80 -11.85 -10.92
N LEU A 30 -6.94 -12.74 -11.91
CA LEU A 30 -7.17 -14.18 -11.72
C LEU A 30 -5.89 -15.04 -11.80
N GLY A 31 -4.71 -14.42 -11.98
CA GLY A 31 -3.44 -15.14 -12.06
C GLY A 31 -3.44 -16.25 -13.12
N ALA A 32 -3.12 -17.47 -12.69
CA ALA A 32 -3.17 -18.67 -13.54
C ALA A 32 -4.51 -19.43 -13.44
N GLY A 33 -5.49 -18.88 -12.70
CA GLY A 33 -6.78 -19.52 -12.42
C GLY A 33 -6.70 -20.59 -11.34
N SER A 34 -5.63 -20.64 -10.55
CA SER A 34 -5.46 -21.61 -9.47
C SER A 34 -6.41 -21.33 -8.30
N THR A 35 -6.76 -22.35 -7.51
CA THR A 35 -7.63 -22.17 -6.33
C THR A 35 -7.01 -21.24 -5.29
N GLU A 36 -5.68 -21.19 -5.21
CA GLU A 36 -4.94 -20.25 -4.38
C GLU A 36 -5.11 -18.80 -4.85
N ASP A 37 -5.07 -18.54 -6.16
CA ASP A 37 -5.32 -17.22 -6.74
C ASP A 37 -6.74 -16.72 -6.40
N TRP A 38 -7.73 -17.62 -6.43
CA TRP A 38 -9.11 -17.32 -6.02
C TRP A 38 -9.22 -16.92 -4.55
N LEU A 39 -8.53 -17.64 -3.66
CA LEU A 39 -8.52 -17.30 -2.23
C LEU A 39 -7.90 -15.93 -2.00
N PHE A 40 -6.78 -15.62 -2.67
CA PHE A 40 -6.16 -14.31 -2.59
C PHE A 40 -7.04 -13.19 -3.15
N LEU A 41 -7.76 -13.43 -4.25
CA LEU A 41 -8.71 -12.47 -4.79
C LEU A 41 -9.83 -12.15 -3.79
N ILE A 42 -10.39 -13.17 -3.13
CA ILE A 42 -11.44 -12.99 -2.11
C ILE A 42 -10.90 -12.19 -0.91
N LEU A 43 -9.72 -12.54 -0.42
CA LEU A 43 -9.07 -11.78 0.68
C LEU A 43 -8.78 -10.34 0.28
N GLU A 44 -8.37 -10.11 -0.96
CA GLU A 44 -8.12 -8.77 -1.48
C GLU A 44 -9.42 -7.96 -1.60
N ALA A 45 -10.51 -8.56 -2.08
CA ALA A 45 -11.83 -7.92 -2.09
C ALA A 45 -12.31 -7.60 -0.66
N GLY A 46 -12.08 -8.53 0.29
CA GLY A 46 -12.35 -8.30 1.71
C GLY A 46 -11.56 -7.13 2.28
N LEU A 47 -10.27 -7.00 1.93
CA LEU A 47 -9.43 -5.88 2.35
C LEU A 47 -9.94 -4.55 1.79
N VAL A 48 -10.34 -4.50 0.52
CA VAL A 48 -10.91 -3.27 -0.08
C VAL A 48 -12.21 -2.87 0.63
N LEU A 49 -13.09 -3.83 0.93
CA LEU A 49 -14.33 -3.56 1.68
C LEU A 49 -14.04 -3.07 3.09
N PHE A 50 -13.04 -3.65 3.76
CA PHE A 50 -12.59 -3.19 5.07
C PHE A 50 -12.10 -1.74 5.01
N VAL A 51 -11.21 -1.41 4.08
CA VAL A 51 -10.71 -0.04 3.89
C VAL A 51 -11.84 0.94 3.63
N LEU A 52 -12.79 0.59 2.74
CA LEU A 52 -13.95 1.45 2.45
C LEU A 52 -14.81 1.69 3.69
N ARG A 53 -15.07 0.65 4.48
CA ARG A 53 -15.80 0.80 5.75
C ARG A 53 -15.08 1.78 6.69
N TYR A 54 -13.76 1.62 6.89
CA TYR A 54 -13.00 2.50 7.78
C TYR A 54 -12.94 3.94 7.27
N VAL A 55 -12.80 4.16 5.96
CA VAL A 55 -12.85 5.50 5.39
C VAL A 55 -14.19 6.18 5.65
N LEU A 56 -15.31 5.44 5.51
CA LEU A 56 -16.64 5.98 5.80
C LEU A 56 -16.83 6.26 7.29
N GLU A 57 -16.30 5.41 8.17
CA GLU A 57 -16.33 5.58 9.62
C GLU A 57 -15.56 6.84 10.04
N GLU A 58 -14.31 6.98 9.61
CA GLU A 58 -13.48 8.16 9.91
C GLU A 58 -14.05 9.44 9.27
N ALA A 59 -14.61 9.35 8.06
CA ALA A 59 -15.28 10.48 7.42
C ALA A 59 -16.54 10.91 8.19
N ALA A 60 -17.29 9.97 8.77
CA ALA A 60 -18.45 10.28 9.60
C ALA A 60 -18.05 10.91 10.94
N GLU A 61 -16.92 10.53 11.52
CA GLU A 61 -16.38 11.17 12.73
C GLU A 61 -15.87 12.60 12.47
N PHE A 62 -15.26 12.82 11.31
CA PHE A 62 -14.84 14.12 10.83
C PHE A 62 -16.04 15.06 10.55
N VAL A 63 -17.05 14.52 9.85
CA VAL A 63 -18.30 15.23 9.49
C VAL A 63 -19.32 14.98 10.59
N GLY A 64 -19.16 15.65 11.72
CA GLY A 64 -20.11 15.54 12.83
C GLY A 64 -21.51 15.99 12.41
N PHE A 65 -22.45 15.06 12.29
CA PHE A 65 -23.85 15.36 12.06
C PHE A 65 -24.55 15.58 13.41
N GLN A 66 -24.75 16.84 13.80
CA GLN A 66 -25.64 17.16 14.90
C GLN A 66 -27.01 17.53 14.36
N SER A 67 -28.03 16.76 14.74
CA SER A 67 -29.43 17.14 14.53
C SER A 67 -29.90 17.93 15.75
N LYS A 68 -30.08 19.24 15.58
CA LYS A 68 -30.69 20.12 16.59
C LYS A 68 -31.94 20.74 15.96
N ASN A 69 -33.11 20.48 16.56
CA ASN A 69 -34.42 21.00 16.11
C ASN A 69 -34.73 20.75 14.61
N GLY A 70 -34.56 19.52 14.12
CA GLY A 70 -34.98 19.16 12.75
C GLY A 70 -34.12 19.77 11.62
N LYS A 71 -33.02 20.47 11.96
CA LYS A 71 -31.99 20.89 11.01
C LYS A 71 -30.74 20.05 11.26
N ILE A 72 -30.26 19.41 10.20
CA ILE A 72 -28.98 18.72 10.19
C ILE A 72 -27.91 19.80 10.03
N SER A 73 -27.16 20.10 11.10
CA SER A 73 -25.98 20.96 11.01
C SER A 73 -24.75 20.08 10.94
N VAL A 74 -23.99 20.23 9.85
CA VAL A 74 -22.66 19.62 9.71
C VAL A 74 -21.65 20.50 10.45
N THR A 75 -21.05 19.96 11.50
CA THR A 75 -19.96 20.63 12.23
C THR A 75 -18.66 19.88 12.01
N ILE A 76 -17.68 20.55 11.41
CA ILE A 76 -16.33 20.01 11.23
C ILE A 76 -15.58 20.18 12.56
N LYS A 77 -15.14 19.07 13.15
CA LYS A 77 -14.36 19.07 14.39
C LYS A 77 -12.88 19.29 14.05
N TRP A 78 -12.42 20.53 14.05
CA TRP A 78 -11.01 20.86 13.80
C TRP A 78 -10.05 20.32 14.87
N ASP A 79 -10.52 20.13 16.10
CA ASP A 79 -9.75 19.50 17.19
C ASP A 79 -9.35 18.06 16.88
N TYR A 80 -10.03 17.40 15.93
CA TYR A 80 -9.71 16.05 15.49
C TYR A 80 -8.32 15.96 14.83
N PHE A 81 -7.86 17.02 14.16
CA PHE A 81 -6.53 17.07 13.54
C PHE A 81 -5.40 17.42 14.52
N LEU A 82 -5.72 17.86 15.73
CA LEU A 82 -4.72 18.11 16.76
C LEU A 82 -4.25 16.80 17.42
N ASP A 83 -5.00 15.72 17.27
CA ASP A 83 -4.56 14.40 17.69
C ASP A 83 -3.71 13.73 16.60
N ALA A 84 -2.41 13.59 16.89
CA ALA A 84 -1.44 12.95 16.00
C ALA A 84 -1.83 11.51 15.63
N TRP A 85 -2.61 10.82 16.47
CA TRP A 85 -3.07 9.46 16.19
C TRP A 85 -4.10 9.39 15.07
N ASN A 86 -4.99 10.38 15.00
CA ASN A 86 -6.00 10.45 13.94
C ASN A 86 -5.34 10.75 12.59
N VAL A 87 -4.34 11.64 12.59
CA VAL A 87 -3.54 11.94 11.40
C VAL A 87 -2.83 10.69 10.89
N LEU A 88 -2.29 9.87 11.79
CA LEU A 88 -1.64 8.59 11.44
C LEU A 88 -2.65 7.61 10.82
N ASP A 89 -3.88 7.56 11.33
CA ASP A 89 -4.94 6.70 10.80
C ASP A 89 -5.39 7.11 9.40
N TRP A 90 -5.62 8.40 9.17
CA TRP A 90 -5.89 8.92 7.83
C TRP A 90 -4.75 8.63 6.85
N PHE A 91 -3.52 8.82 7.29
CA PHE A 91 -2.35 8.53 6.47
C PHE A 91 -2.28 7.03 6.10
N ASN A 92 -2.53 6.14 7.06
CA ASN A 92 -2.60 4.70 6.82
C ASN A 92 -3.70 4.35 5.77
N LEU A 93 -4.91 4.89 5.95
CA LEU A 93 -6.02 4.66 5.01
C LEU A 93 -5.73 5.18 3.60
N ILE A 94 -5.18 6.39 3.47
CA ILE A 94 -4.80 6.97 2.19
C ILE A 94 -3.77 6.09 1.48
N MET A 95 -2.77 5.57 2.21
CA MET A 95 -1.79 4.67 1.61
C MET A 95 -2.39 3.35 1.13
N MET A 96 -3.37 2.79 1.85
CA MET A 96 -4.09 1.61 1.37
C MET A 96 -4.86 1.90 0.08
N ILE A 97 -5.54 3.04 0.00
CA ILE A 97 -6.24 3.47 -1.23
C ILE A 97 -5.26 3.61 -2.40
N ILE A 98 -4.13 4.30 -2.19
CA ILE A 98 -3.10 4.48 -3.22
C ILE A 98 -2.56 3.12 -3.69
N THR A 99 -2.36 2.18 -2.77
CA THR A 99 -1.91 0.82 -3.10
C THR A 99 -2.90 0.10 -4.01
N VAL A 100 -4.21 0.21 -3.73
CA VAL A 100 -5.27 -0.34 -4.59
C VAL A 100 -5.27 0.32 -5.97
N CYS A 101 -5.11 1.64 -6.04
CA CYS A 101 -5.00 2.35 -7.32
C CYS A 101 -3.80 1.86 -8.14
N TYR A 102 -2.62 1.70 -7.53
CA TYR A 102 -1.46 1.14 -8.22
C TYR A 102 -1.69 -0.29 -8.70
N LYS A 103 -2.42 -1.12 -7.94
CA LYS A 103 -2.78 -2.48 -8.39
C LYS A 103 -3.67 -2.47 -9.63
N VAL A 104 -4.71 -1.62 -9.65
CA VAL A 104 -5.58 -1.46 -10.82
C VAL A 104 -4.80 -0.94 -12.02
N ASP A 105 -3.92 0.05 -11.83
CA ASP A 105 -3.04 0.56 -12.89
C ASP A 105 -2.08 -0.54 -13.41
N THR A 106 -1.57 -1.39 -12.52
CA THR A 106 -0.71 -2.52 -12.88
C THR A 106 -1.46 -3.54 -13.74
N TRP A 107 -2.69 -3.89 -13.37
CA TRP A 107 -3.52 -4.79 -14.18
C TRP A 107 -3.90 -4.17 -15.53
N SER A 108 -4.18 -2.86 -15.56
CA SER A 108 -4.44 -2.13 -16.80
C SER A 108 -3.25 -2.19 -17.76
N LYS A 109 -2.04 -1.90 -17.25
CA LYS A 109 -0.78 -1.98 -18.03
C LYS A 109 -0.43 -3.40 -18.46
N ALA A 110 -0.72 -4.40 -17.62
CA ALA A 110 -0.42 -5.79 -17.92
C ALA A 110 -1.43 -6.42 -18.89
N GLY A 111 -2.69 -5.97 -18.91
CA GLY A 111 -3.72 -6.48 -19.82
C GLY A 111 -3.43 -6.25 -21.31
N GLY A 112 -2.54 -5.31 -21.64
CA GLY A 112 -2.05 -5.06 -23.01
C GLY A 112 -0.76 -5.80 -23.38
N LEU A 113 -0.15 -6.55 -22.46
CA LEU A 113 1.13 -7.21 -22.68
C LEU A 113 0.94 -8.72 -22.92
N TYR A 114 1.60 -9.25 -23.95
CA TYR A 114 1.63 -10.67 -24.21
C TYR A 114 2.57 -11.36 -23.21
N VAL A 115 2.02 -12.27 -22.41
CA VAL A 115 2.78 -13.14 -21.50
C VAL A 115 3.02 -14.48 -22.19
N ILE A 116 4.29 -14.82 -22.41
CA ILE A 116 4.66 -16.11 -23.00
C ILE A 116 4.59 -17.17 -21.89
N SER A 117 3.62 -18.07 -22.01
CA SER A 117 3.51 -19.28 -21.18
C SER A 117 4.36 -20.40 -21.79
N PRO A 118 4.92 -21.34 -21.00
CA PRO A 118 5.59 -22.53 -21.52
C PRO A 118 4.76 -23.33 -22.53
N SER A 119 3.42 -23.23 -22.47
CA SER A 119 2.48 -23.85 -23.42
C SER A 119 2.51 -23.25 -24.83
N ASN A 120 3.03 -22.03 -25.00
CA ASN A 120 2.99 -21.26 -26.25
C ASN A 120 4.41 -20.94 -26.76
N TRP A 121 5.43 -21.71 -26.35
CA TRP A 121 6.81 -21.46 -26.74
C TRP A 121 7.00 -21.59 -28.27
N ASP A 122 6.26 -22.49 -28.91
CA ASP A 122 6.37 -22.77 -30.34
C ASP A 122 5.86 -21.64 -31.24
N SER A 123 5.11 -20.67 -30.70
CA SER A 123 4.57 -19.52 -31.45
C SER A 123 5.32 -18.20 -31.18
N VAL A 124 6.47 -18.26 -30.48
CA VAL A 124 7.28 -17.08 -30.18
C VAL A 124 8.07 -16.65 -31.42
N THR A 125 7.49 -15.73 -32.19
CA THR A 125 8.23 -15.02 -33.23
C THR A 125 9.18 -13.99 -32.61
N LYS A 126 10.29 -13.75 -33.32
CA LYS A 126 11.44 -12.91 -32.94
C LYS A 126 11.09 -11.45 -32.54
N ASP A 127 9.86 -11.02 -32.80
CA ASP A 127 9.37 -9.64 -32.58
C ASP A 127 8.46 -9.49 -31.35
N MET A 128 8.25 -10.54 -30.54
CA MET A 128 7.37 -10.49 -29.36
C MET A 128 8.09 -10.02 -28.08
N TYR A 129 8.78 -8.89 -28.12
CA TYR A 129 9.27 -8.24 -26.90
C TYR A 129 8.15 -7.44 -26.22
N SER A 130 7.63 -7.97 -25.10
CA SER A 130 6.69 -7.26 -24.22
C SER A 130 7.47 -6.49 -23.15
N ASN A 131 7.28 -5.17 -23.09
CA ASN A 131 7.94 -4.34 -22.08
C ASN A 131 7.20 -4.41 -20.72
N PHE A 132 7.71 -5.24 -19.80
CA PHE A 132 7.19 -5.36 -18.43
C PHE A 132 7.74 -4.32 -17.45
N HIS A 133 8.55 -3.35 -17.89
CA HIS A 133 9.19 -2.40 -16.97
C HIS A 133 8.18 -1.54 -16.20
N GLY A 134 7.12 -1.07 -16.87
CA GLY A 134 6.06 -0.29 -16.22
C GLY A 134 5.31 -1.10 -15.16
N VAL A 135 5.10 -2.39 -15.40
CA VAL A 135 4.49 -3.32 -14.43
C VAL A 135 5.44 -3.54 -13.25
N ALA A 136 6.73 -3.80 -13.52
CA ALA A 136 7.74 -4.02 -12.48
C ALA A 136 7.94 -2.81 -11.57
N SER A 137 7.97 -1.60 -12.14
CA SER A 137 8.06 -0.36 -11.36
C SER A 137 6.85 -0.20 -10.44
N ASN A 138 5.64 -0.46 -10.93
CA ASN A 138 4.44 -0.38 -10.12
C ASN A 138 4.45 -1.43 -8.99
N VAL A 139 4.88 -2.67 -9.27
CA VAL A 139 4.98 -3.73 -8.26
C VAL A 139 5.97 -3.35 -7.15
N ARG A 140 7.13 -2.78 -7.49
CA ARG A 140 8.09 -2.25 -6.50
C ARG A 140 7.45 -1.16 -5.62
N GLN A 141 6.68 -0.26 -6.24
CA GLN A 141 5.97 0.80 -5.51
C GLN A 141 4.92 0.22 -4.56
N ILE A 142 4.13 -0.75 -5.03
CA ILE A 142 3.13 -1.47 -4.22
C ILE A 142 3.78 -2.14 -3.02
N GLN A 143 4.89 -2.86 -3.21
CA GLN A 143 5.60 -3.53 -2.11
C GLN A 143 6.13 -2.52 -1.08
N SER A 144 6.65 -1.38 -1.54
CA SER A 144 7.14 -0.32 -0.65
C SER A 144 6.01 0.29 0.18
N LEU A 145 4.86 0.56 -0.44
CA LEU A 145 3.66 1.07 0.22
C LEU A 145 3.10 0.08 1.24
N ILE A 146 3.00 -1.21 0.88
CA ILE A 146 2.52 -2.26 1.79
C ILE A 146 3.46 -2.43 2.99
N SER A 147 4.78 -2.41 2.75
CA SER A 147 5.78 -2.54 3.82
C SER A 147 5.67 -1.40 4.81
N PHE A 148 5.55 -0.17 4.30
CA PHE A 148 5.39 1.01 5.17
C PHE A 148 4.04 1.01 5.90
N ASN A 149 2.96 0.61 5.22
CA ASN A 149 1.65 0.45 5.84
C ASN A 149 1.65 -0.57 6.98
N THR A 150 2.34 -1.70 6.78
CA THR A 150 2.49 -2.76 7.79
C THR A 150 3.15 -2.23 9.05
N ILE A 151 4.19 -1.39 8.90
CA ILE A 151 4.87 -0.75 10.03
C ILE A 151 3.92 0.19 10.80
N LEU A 152 3.16 1.03 10.09
CA LEU A 152 2.19 1.93 10.73
C LEU A 152 1.07 1.18 11.45
N THR A 153 0.56 0.11 10.84
CA THR A 153 -0.45 -0.76 11.44
C THR A 153 0.11 -1.45 12.69
N TRP A 154 1.39 -1.84 12.67
CA TRP A 154 2.07 -2.36 13.85
C TRP A 154 2.19 -1.32 14.97
N PHE A 155 2.57 -0.08 14.67
CA PHE A 155 2.58 1.00 15.67
C PHE A 155 1.20 1.24 16.29
N LYS A 156 0.14 1.18 15.47
CA LYS A 156 -1.24 1.24 15.95
C LYS A 156 -1.56 0.08 16.88
N ALA A 157 -1.16 -1.15 16.54
CA ALA A 157 -1.33 -2.31 17.42
C ALA A 157 -0.62 -2.14 18.77
N VAL A 158 0.61 -1.60 18.78
CA VAL A 158 1.36 -1.30 20.02
C VAL A 158 0.62 -0.31 20.91
N LYS A 159 -0.02 0.73 20.34
CA LYS A 159 -0.88 1.65 21.11
C LYS A 159 -1.99 0.91 21.83
N TYR A 160 -2.68 -0.04 21.18
CA TYR A 160 -3.75 -0.79 21.83
C TYR A 160 -3.23 -1.80 22.87
N ILE A 161 -2.00 -2.29 22.73
CA ILE A 161 -1.34 -3.13 23.73
C ILE A 161 -1.04 -2.34 25.03
N ASN A 162 -0.86 -1.02 24.94
CA ASN A 162 -0.70 -0.15 26.13
C ASN A 162 -1.92 -0.12 27.07
N ILE A 163 -3.05 -0.73 26.70
CA ILE A 163 -4.18 -0.96 27.63
C ILE A 163 -3.76 -1.88 28.79
N ILE A 164 -2.67 -2.66 28.64
CA ILE A 164 -2.10 -3.45 29.73
C ILE A 164 -1.31 -2.52 30.68
N PRO A 165 -1.65 -2.46 31.98
CA PRO A 165 -1.17 -1.44 32.93
C PRO A 165 0.36 -1.38 33.12
N TYR A 166 1.09 -2.45 32.82
CA TYR A 166 2.55 -2.46 32.89
C TYR A 166 3.22 -1.68 31.75
N VAL A 167 2.58 -1.58 30.58
CA VAL A 167 3.17 -0.95 29.39
C VAL A 167 2.89 0.56 29.37
N THR A 168 1.77 1.01 29.94
CA THR A 168 1.49 2.44 30.18
C THR A 168 2.55 3.08 31.09
N THR A 169 2.97 2.36 32.14
CA THR A 169 4.01 2.84 33.06
C THR A 169 5.36 2.99 32.35
N PHE A 170 5.68 2.06 31.43
CA PHE A 170 6.88 2.13 30.59
C PHE A 170 6.84 3.34 29.64
N MET A 171 5.73 3.55 28.92
CA MET A 171 5.58 4.69 28.01
C MET A 171 5.65 6.05 28.72
N GLN A 172 5.04 6.17 29.91
CA GLN A 172 5.18 7.37 30.73
C GLN A 172 6.62 7.63 31.13
N THR A 173 7.37 6.57 31.47
CA THR A 173 8.80 6.67 31.83
C THR A 173 9.64 7.12 30.63
N VAL A 174 9.36 6.62 29.42
CA VAL A 174 10.06 7.03 28.19
C VAL A 174 9.80 8.51 27.88
N VAL A 175 8.55 8.98 27.98
CA VAL A 175 8.19 10.39 27.74
C VAL A 175 8.87 11.31 28.75
N ILE A 176 8.87 10.95 30.04
CA ILE A 176 9.56 11.70 31.10
C ILE A 176 11.07 11.72 30.85
N SER A 177 11.65 10.60 30.40
CA SER A 177 13.08 10.53 30.08
C SER A 177 13.47 11.42 28.89
N GLN A 178 12.63 11.50 27.86
CA GLN A 178 12.85 12.39 26.72
C GLN A 178 12.74 13.87 27.13
N GLN A 179 11.78 14.22 27.99
CA GLN A 179 11.67 15.57 28.54
C GLN A 179 12.84 15.94 29.45
N SER A 180 13.48 14.96 30.11
CA SER A 180 14.67 15.21 30.94
C SER A 180 15.96 15.37 30.13
N LEU A 181 15.95 14.99 28.85
CA LEU A 181 17.08 15.07 27.93
C LEU A 181 17.03 16.30 27.00
N SER A 182 15.89 17.00 26.93
CA SER A 182 15.74 18.27 26.22
C SER A 182 15.84 19.46 27.17
#